data_AF-A0A1Y5FVR3-F1
#
_entry.id   AF-A0A1Y5FVR3-F1
#
_cell.length_a   1.000
_cell.length_b   1.000
_cell.length_c   1.000
_cell.angle_alpha   90.00
_cell.angle_beta   90.00
_cell.angle_gamma   90.00
#
_symmetry.space_group_name_H-M   'P 1'
#
loop_
_entity.id
_entity.type
_entity.pdbx_description
1 polymer ?
#
loop_
_entity_poly.entity_id
_entity_poly.type
_entity_poly.pdbx_seq_one_letter_code
_entity_poly.pdbx_strand_id
1 'polypeptide(L)'
;MTLISNNKLEAILTEAIDDEYKAQAIYRRVIRQFGDIAPFTNIIEAEGRHIEALLTLFKKYGIPVPKDEWTAKAEVPGTILEACETGVSAEIENAAMYDKLLDAAVDYPDVQAVLKNLQRASQENHLPAFQRCVERGGTPGGGKGMGRRRRQGRCGN
;
A
#
# COMPACT_ATOMS: atom_id res chain seq x y z
N MET A 1 28.32 -9.75 -21.82
CA MET A 1 28.41 -10.08 -20.38
C MET A 1 27.09 -9.61 -19.76
N THR A 2 26.01 -10.36 -20.00
CA THR A 2 24.64 -9.77 -20.00
C THR A 2 23.55 -10.77 -19.58
N LEU A 3 23.81 -11.61 -18.58
CA LEU A 3 22.80 -12.53 -18.03
C LEU A 3 22.66 -12.41 -16.50
N ILE A 4 23.70 -11.98 -15.80
CA ILE A 4 23.69 -11.88 -14.33
C ILE A 4 22.95 -10.61 -13.87
N SER A 5 23.08 -9.49 -14.59
CA SER A 5 22.48 -8.20 -14.23
C SER A 5 20.95 -8.20 -14.34
N ASN A 6 20.39 -8.86 -15.38
CA ASN A 6 18.94 -8.94 -15.59
C ASN A 6 18.23 -9.73 -14.49
N ASN A 7 18.83 -10.83 -14.01
CA ASN A 7 18.23 -11.66 -12.96
C ASN A 7 18.12 -10.89 -11.63
N LYS A 8 19.14 -10.09 -11.26
CA LYS A 8 19.09 -9.28 -10.04
C LYS A 8 18.00 -8.20 -10.09
N LEU A 9 17.94 -7.43 -11.18
CA LEU A 9 16.92 -6.39 -11.32
C LEU A 9 15.50 -6.97 -11.42
N GLU A 10 15.35 -8.06 -12.17
CA GLU A 10 14.09 -8.80 -12.27
C GLU A 10 13.62 -9.28 -10.89
N ALA A 11 14.52 -9.85 -10.07
CA ALA A 11 14.20 -10.25 -8.70
C ALA A 11 13.74 -9.06 -7.84
N ILE A 12 14.44 -7.92 -7.91
CA ILE A 12 14.07 -6.71 -7.16
C ILE A 12 12.67 -6.21 -7.54
N LEU A 13 12.40 -6.08 -8.84
CA LEU A 13 11.10 -5.57 -9.31
C LEU A 13 9.97 -6.59 -9.06
N THR A 14 10.27 -7.88 -9.19
CA THR A 14 9.31 -8.98 -8.95
C THR A 14 8.93 -9.03 -7.48
N GLU A 15 9.90 -8.94 -6.56
CA GLU A 15 9.62 -8.92 -5.12
C GLU A 15 8.79 -7.69 -4.74
N ALA A 16 9.16 -6.50 -5.23
CA ALA A 16 8.39 -5.28 -4.97
C ALA A 16 6.94 -5.39 -5.47
N ILE A 17 6.72 -5.80 -6.73
CA ILE A 17 5.36 -5.82 -7.29
C ILE A 17 4.50 -6.94 -6.70
N ASP A 18 5.09 -8.07 -6.31
CA ASP A 18 4.36 -9.16 -5.64
C ASP A 18 3.81 -8.72 -4.28
N ASP A 19 4.58 -7.94 -3.52
CA ASP A 19 4.13 -7.39 -2.24
C ASP A 19 2.99 -6.36 -2.43
N GLU A 20 3.09 -5.48 -3.43
CA GLU A 20 2.02 -4.54 -3.77
C GLU A 20 0.74 -5.27 -4.25
N TYR A 21 0.87 -6.36 -5.03
CA TYR A 21 -0.26 -7.22 -5.40
C TYR A 21 -0.91 -7.88 -4.19
N LYS A 22 -0.09 -8.42 -3.28
CA LYS A 22 -0.56 -9.04 -2.04
C LYS A 22 -1.35 -8.03 -1.20
N ALA A 23 -0.78 -6.84 -0.95
CA ALA A 23 -1.43 -5.78 -0.18
C ALA A 23 -2.76 -5.37 -0.82
N GLN A 24 -2.76 -5.05 -2.13
CA GLN A 24 -3.96 -4.65 -2.84
C GLN A 24 -5.06 -5.73 -2.80
N ALA A 25 -4.70 -7.01 -2.97
CA ALA A 25 -5.64 -8.12 -2.91
C ALA A 25 -6.26 -8.29 -1.52
N ILE A 26 -5.45 -8.22 -0.46
CA ILE A 26 -5.91 -8.30 0.93
C ILE A 26 -6.87 -7.15 1.23
N TYR A 27 -6.49 -5.91 0.93
CA TYR A 27 -7.32 -4.73 1.21
C TYR A 27 -8.63 -4.76 0.43
N ARG A 28 -8.60 -5.19 -0.83
CA ARG A 28 -9.82 -5.38 -1.63
C ARG A 28 -10.79 -6.36 -0.97
N ARG A 29 -10.27 -7.47 -0.42
CA ARG A 29 -11.12 -8.45 0.25
C ARG A 29 -11.61 -7.97 1.61
N VAL A 30 -10.80 -7.25 2.38
CA VAL A 30 -11.22 -6.59 3.62
C VAL A 30 -12.37 -5.61 3.35
N ILE A 31 -12.23 -4.74 2.32
CA ILE A 31 -13.29 -3.79 1.92
C ILE A 31 -14.56 -4.53 1.51
N ARG A 32 -14.42 -5.62 0.73
CA ARG A 32 -15.58 -6.45 0.34
C ARG A 32 -16.31 -7.07 1.55
N GLN A 33 -15.57 -7.46 2.58
CA GLN A 33 -16.11 -8.14 3.76
C GLN A 33 -16.73 -7.17 4.76
N PHE A 34 -16.05 -6.05 5.04
CA PHE A 34 -16.40 -5.13 6.13
C PHE A 34 -16.93 -3.77 5.66
N GLY A 35 -16.96 -3.53 4.35
CA GLY A 35 -17.38 -2.27 3.73
C GLY A 35 -16.24 -1.24 3.60
N ASP A 36 -16.62 -0.02 3.25
CA ASP A 36 -15.68 1.09 3.04
C ASP A 36 -15.13 1.61 4.37
N ILE A 37 -14.07 0.97 4.86
CA ILE A 37 -13.43 1.27 6.13
C ILE A 37 -12.03 1.86 5.94
N ALA A 38 -11.79 3.01 6.55
CA ALA A 38 -10.44 3.54 6.67
C ALA A 38 -9.61 2.66 7.63
N PRO A 39 -8.35 2.33 7.30
CA PRO A 39 -7.53 2.96 6.26
C PRO A 39 -7.54 2.26 4.89
N PHE A 40 -8.15 1.07 4.78
CA PHE A 40 -8.08 0.20 3.61
C PHE A 40 -8.51 0.88 2.31
N THR A 41 -9.58 1.68 2.32
CA THR A 41 -10.07 2.38 1.12
C THR A 41 -9.08 3.39 0.56
N ASN A 42 -8.27 4.02 1.42
CA ASN A 42 -7.32 5.03 0.97
C ASN A 42 -6.00 4.38 0.54
N ILE A 43 -5.61 3.32 1.25
CA ILE A 43 -4.34 2.63 1.00
C ILE A 43 -4.43 1.80 -0.28
N ILE A 44 -5.58 1.14 -0.58
CA ILE A 44 -5.73 0.38 -1.83
C ILE A 44 -5.52 1.25 -3.09
N GLU A 45 -5.90 2.54 -3.05
CA GLU A 45 -5.63 3.50 -4.13
C GLU A 45 -4.16 3.91 -4.19
N ALA A 46 -3.44 3.91 -3.07
CA ALA A 46 -1.99 4.09 -3.05
C ALA A 46 -1.28 2.88 -3.67
N GLU A 47 -1.66 1.65 -3.32
CA GLU A 47 -1.05 0.44 -3.88
C GLU A 47 -1.27 0.32 -5.39
N GLY A 48 -2.44 0.76 -5.89
CA GLY A 48 -2.67 0.87 -7.33
C GLY A 48 -1.63 1.76 -8.04
N ARG A 49 -1.28 2.90 -7.43
CA ARG A 49 -0.26 3.82 -7.97
C ARG A 49 1.16 3.26 -7.81
N HIS A 50 1.43 2.52 -6.74
CA HIS A 50 2.71 1.82 -6.56
C HIS A 50 2.92 0.77 -7.67
N ILE A 51 1.91 -0.04 -7.96
CA ILE A 51 1.91 -1.02 -9.05
C ILE A 51 2.18 -0.31 -10.39
N GLU A 52 1.48 0.78 -10.69
CA GLU A 52 1.70 1.53 -11.95
C GLU A 52 3.14 2.07 -12.08
N ALA A 53 3.71 2.56 -10.98
CA ALA A 53 5.10 3.02 -10.95
C ALA A 53 6.08 1.87 -11.22
N LEU A 54 5.87 0.71 -10.61
CA LEU A 54 6.69 -0.49 -10.83
C LEU A 54 6.54 -1.02 -12.27
N LEU A 55 5.31 -1.09 -12.80
CA LEU A 55 5.05 -1.50 -14.19
C LEU A 55 5.79 -0.63 -15.22
N THR A 56 5.96 0.66 -14.91
CA THR A 56 6.77 1.56 -15.74
C THR A 56 8.24 1.14 -15.77
N LEU A 57 8.79 0.68 -14.65
CA LEU A 57 10.15 0.11 -14.59
C LEU A 57 10.26 -1.22 -15.34
N PHE A 58 9.30 -2.14 -15.14
CA PHE A 58 9.26 -3.41 -15.90
C PHE A 58 9.30 -3.15 -17.41
N LYS A 59 8.45 -2.24 -17.90
CA LYS A 59 8.42 -1.83 -19.30
C LYS A 59 9.74 -1.21 -19.75
N LYS A 60 10.32 -0.32 -18.94
CA LYS A 60 11.58 0.38 -19.26
C LYS A 60 12.75 -0.60 -19.44
N TYR A 61 12.82 -1.62 -18.60
CA TYR A 61 13.91 -2.60 -18.62
C TYR A 61 13.61 -3.85 -19.47
N GLY A 62 12.42 -3.94 -20.06
CA GLY A 62 12.00 -5.09 -20.86
C GLY A 62 11.87 -6.38 -20.05
N ILE A 63 11.55 -6.27 -18.76
CA ILE A 63 11.39 -7.39 -17.84
C ILE A 63 9.93 -7.87 -17.90
N PRO A 64 9.68 -9.18 -18.01
CA PRO A 64 8.32 -9.72 -17.93
C PRO A 64 7.66 -9.39 -16.59
N VAL A 65 6.41 -8.94 -16.63
CA VAL A 65 5.64 -8.68 -15.41
C VAL A 65 5.11 -10.01 -14.87
N PRO A 66 5.33 -10.34 -13.59
CA PRO A 66 4.74 -11.54 -12.99
C PRO A 66 3.21 -11.43 -12.95
N LYS A 67 2.54 -12.57 -13.03
CA LYS A 67 1.07 -12.62 -12.94
C LYS A 67 0.64 -12.38 -11.48
N ASP A 68 -0.36 -11.51 -11.28
CA ASP A 68 -1.05 -11.43 -9.98
C ASP A 68 -1.84 -12.72 -9.70
N GLU A 69 -1.42 -13.47 -8.69
CA GLU A 69 -2.10 -14.66 -8.19
C GLU A 69 -2.80 -14.43 -6.83
N TRP A 70 -2.60 -13.26 -6.22
CA TRP A 70 -3.06 -12.97 -4.87
C TRP A 70 -4.57 -12.78 -4.79
N THR A 71 -5.21 -12.38 -5.88
CA THR A 71 -6.68 -12.32 -5.95
C THR A 71 -7.35 -13.65 -5.53
N ALA A 72 -6.73 -14.80 -5.84
CA ALA A 72 -7.23 -16.12 -5.44
C ALA A 72 -6.78 -16.54 -4.04
N LYS A 73 -5.54 -16.18 -3.65
CA LYS A 73 -4.86 -16.63 -2.42
C LYS A 73 -5.15 -15.79 -1.17
N ALA A 74 -5.52 -14.51 -1.33
CA ALA A 74 -5.62 -13.58 -0.21
C ALA A 74 -6.67 -14.02 0.82
N GLU A 75 -6.25 -14.18 2.07
CA GLU A 75 -7.13 -14.48 3.18
C GLU A 75 -7.54 -13.17 3.88
N VAL A 76 -8.75 -13.16 4.47
CA VAL A 76 -9.27 -12.00 5.20
C VAL A 76 -9.40 -12.37 6.66
N PRO A 77 -8.87 -11.53 7.58
CA PRO A 77 -9.07 -11.74 9.00
C PRO A 77 -10.55 -11.72 9.42
N GLY A 78 -10.86 -12.32 10.58
CA GLY A 78 -12.24 -12.47 11.05
C GLY A 78 -12.86 -11.17 11.54
N THR A 79 -12.02 -10.19 11.91
CA THR A 79 -12.47 -8.88 12.41
C THR A 79 -11.70 -7.72 11.78
N ILE A 80 -12.27 -6.51 11.87
CA ILE A 80 -11.59 -5.29 11.42
C ILE A 80 -10.33 -5.01 12.25
N LEU A 81 -10.36 -5.30 13.55
CA LEU A 81 -9.19 -5.12 14.42
C LEU A 81 -8.03 -6.02 13.95
N GLU A 82 -8.29 -7.31 13.76
CA GLU A 82 -7.28 -8.25 13.23
C GLU A 82 -6.78 -7.83 11.85
N ALA A 83 -7.64 -7.30 10.98
CA ALA A 83 -7.23 -6.76 9.69
C ALA A 83 -6.30 -5.54 9.84
N CYS A 84 -6.55 -4.67 10.81
CA CYS A 84 -5.69 -3.53 11.09
C CYS A 84 -4.36 -3.93 11.73
N GLU A 85 -4.34 -4.92 12.62
CA GLU A 85 -3.12 -5.49 13.19
C GLU A 85 -2.28 -6.18 12.11
N THR A 86 -2.92 -6.96 11.24
CA THR A 86 -2.27 -7.57 10.07
C THR A 86 -1.67 -6.50 9.15
N GLY A 87 -2.38 -5.40 8.94
CA GLY A 87 -1.88 -4.23 8.21
C GLY A 87 -0.62 -3.65 8.86
N VAL A 88 -0.59 -3.43 10.18
CA VAL A 88 0.62 -2.96 10.88
C VAL A 88 1.80 -3.90 10.66
N SER A 89 1.60 -5.21 10.83
CA SER A 89 2.65 -6.20 10.60
C SER A 89 3.16 -6.19 9.16
N ALA A 90 2.24 -6.12 8.19
CA ALA A 90 2.58 -6.06 6.76
C ALA A 90 3.42 -4.82 6.44
N GLU A 91 3.09 -3.64 6.98
CA GLU A 91 3.87 -2.43 6.72
C GLU A 91 5.27 -2.46 7.36
N ILE A 92 5.44 -3.13 8.50
CA ILE A 92 6.76 -3.34 9.12
C ILE A 92 7.61 -4.29 8.26
N GLU A 93 7.01 -5.37 7.76
CA GLU A 93 7.67 -6.32 6.85
C GLU A 93 8.04 -5.63 5.52
N ASN A 94 7.13 -4.83 4.96
CA ASN A 94 7.32 -4.03 3.76
C ASN A 94 8.48 -3.03 3.91
N ALA A 95 8.55 -2.32 5.04
CA ALA A 95 9.66 -1.40 5.32
C ALA A 95 11.02 -2.13 5.27
N ALA A 96 11.12 -3.29 5.94
CA ALA A 96 12.34 -4.10 5.96
C ALA A 96 12.67 -4.71 4.59
N MET A 97 11.65 -5.09 3.81
CA MET A 97 11.81 -5.51 2.42
C MET A 97 12.41 -4.38 1.58
N TYR A 98 11.83 -3.18 1.61
CA TYR A 98 12.32 -2.05 0.83
C TYR A 98 13.75 -1.64 1.21
N ASP A 99 14.15 -1.70 2.47
CA ASP A 99 15.55 -1.48 2.87
C ASP A 99 16.50 -2.43 2.12
N LYS A 100 16.17 -3.73 2.11
CA LYS A 100 16.95 -4.75 1.38
C LYS A 100 16.93 -4.50 -0.13
N LEU A 101 15.79 -4.15 -0.70
CA LEU A 101 15.65 -3.89 -2.13
C LEU A 101 16.41 -2.63 -2.57
N LEU A 102 16.43 -1.59 -1.75
CA LEU A 102 17.17 -0.36 -2.00
C LEU A 102 18.68 -0.62 -2.04
N ASP A 103 19.21 -1.40 -1.09
CA ASP A 103 20.61 -1.82 -1.08
C ASP A 103 20.95 -2.67 -2.32
N ALA A 104 20.06 -3.60 -2.69
CA ALA A 104 20.22 -4.40 -3.88
C ALA A 104 20.16 -3.57 -5.18
N ALA A 105 19.41 -2.47 -5.20
CA ALA A 105 19.21 -1.61 -6.36
C ALA A 105 20.28 -0.51 -6.55
N VAL A 106 21.40 -0.54 -5.82
CA VAL A 106 22.44 0.53 -5.86
C VAL A 106 22.94 0.89 -7.26
N ASP A 107 22.96 -0.06 -8.19
CA ASP A 107 23.39 0.14 -9.58
C ASP A 107 22.28 0.72 -10.49
N TYR A 108 21.08 0.95 -9.95
CA TYR A 108 19.87 1.38 -10.67
C TYR A 108 19.23 2.61 -9.99
N PRO A 109 19.79 3.82 -10.19
CA PRO A 109 19.37 5.01 -9.45
C PRO A 109 17.89 5.41 -9.64
N ASP A 110 17.33 5.17 -10.83
CA ASP A 110 15.93 5.39 -11.13
C ASP A 110 15.01 4.39 -10.43
N VAL A 111 15.43 3.13 -10.34
CA VAL A 111 14.72 2.10 -9.56
C VAL A 111 14.76 2.46 -8.08
N GLN A 112 15.92 2.84 -7.54
CA GLN A 112 16.03 3.31 -6.15
C GLN A 112 15.10 4.50 -5.86
N ALA A 113 14.99 5.45 -6.80
CA ALA A 113 14.12 6.60 -6.61
C ALA A 113 12.64 6.19 -6.48
N VAL A 114 12.18 5.23 -7.28
CA VAL A 114 10.82 4.67 -7.17
C VAL A 114 10.66 3.91 -5.86
N LEU A 115 11.53 2.94 -5.57
CA LEU A 115 11.45 2.12 -4.35
C LEU A 115 11.46 2.99 -3.08
N LYS A 116 12.29 4.03 -3.03
CA LYS A 116 12.34 4.97 -1.89
C LYS A 116 11.04 5.76 -1.74
N ASN A 117 10.39 6.11 -2.85
CA ASN A 117 9.09 6.80 -2.80
C ASN A 117 7.99 5.87 -2.27
N LEU A 118 7.98 4.61 -2.70
CA LEU A 118 7.04 3.58 -2.22
C LEU A 118 7.24 3.30 -0.73
N GLN A 119 8.48 3.04 -0.32
CA GLN A 119 8.84 2.86 1.10
C GLN A 119 8.41 4.05 1.96
N ARG A 120 8.68 5.28 1.51
CA ARG A 120 8.26 6.48 2.24
C ARG A 120 6.74 6.56 2.37
N ALA A 121 5.99 6.21 1.30
CA ALA A 121 4.54 6.20 1.35
C ALA A 121 4.02 5.20 2.40
N SER A 122 4.57 3.99 2.41
CA SER A 122 4.29 2.96 3.42
C SER A 122 4.60 3.47 4.84
N GLN A 123 5.84 3.89 5.10
CA GLN A 123 6.31 4.25 6.43
C GLN A 123 5.66 5.51 7.01
N GLU A 124 5.49 6.55 6.18
CA GLU A 124 5.00 7.85 6.65
C GLU A 124 3.48 7.96 6.62
N ASN A 125 2.79 7.12 5.82
CA ASN A 125 1.33 7.21 5.66
C ASN A 125 0.60 5.93 6.04
N HIS A 126 0.98 4.78 5.47
CA HIS A 126 0.22 3.54 5.64
C HIS A 126 0.37 2.99 7.06
N LEU A 127 1.60 2.80 7.53
CA LEU A 127 1.88 2.28 8.86
C LEU A 127 1.20 3.12 9.96
N PRO A 128 1.33 4.46 10.01
CA PRO A 128 0.60 5.27 10.97
C PRO A 128 -0.93 5.17 10.83
N ALA A 129 -1.45 4.97 9.62
CA ALA A 129 -2.89 4.82 9.41
C ALA A 129 -3.43 3.50 9.96
N PHE A 130 -2.68 2.40 9.80
CA PHE A 130 -2.99 1.11 10.41
C PHE A 130 -2.84 1.14 11.93
N GLN A 131 -1.77 1.75 12.46
CA GLN A 131 -1.58 1.93 13.91
C GLN A 131 -2.77 2.67 14.53
N ARG A 132 -3.20 3.79 13.93
CA ARG A 132 -4.40 4.52 14.36
C ARG A 132 -5.68 3.69 14.24
N CYS A 133 -5.77 2.74 13.31
CA CYS A 133 -6.91 1.83 13.23
C CYS A 133 -6.94 0.87 14.43
N VAL A 134 -5.79 0.30 14.79
CA VAL A 134 -5.64 -0.56 15.97
C VAL A 134 -5.97 0.21 17.24
N GLU A 135 -5.46 1.44 17.40
CA GLU A 135 -5.76 2.31 18.55
C GLU A 135 -7.27 2.58 18.72
N ARG A 136 -8.03 2.57 17.63
CA ARG A 136 -9.50 2.70 17.64
C ARG A 136 -10.24 1.37 17.82
N GLY A 137 -9.53 0.26 18.06
CA GLY A 137 -10.12 -1.06 18.20
C GLY A 137 -10.77 -1.58 16.91
N GLY A 138 -10.28 -1.17 15.73
CA GLY A 138 -10.88 -1.54 14.45
C GLY A 138 -12.22 -0.86 14.16
N THR A 139 -12.57 0.23 14.84
CA THR A 139 -13.75 1.02 14.47
C THR A 139 -13.46 1.90 13.23
N PRO A 140 -14.38 1.95 12.26
CA PRO A 140 -14.26 2.83 11.11
C PRO A 140 -14.03 4.27 11.58
N GLY A 141 -12.98 4.91 11.08
CA GLY A 141 -12.69 6.31 11.40
C GLY A 141 -13.87 7.17 10.96
N GLY A 142 -14.64 7.67 11.93
CA GLY A 142 -15.75 8.57 11.65
C GLY A 142 -15.24 9.82 10.97
N GLY A 143 -15.46 9.92 9.66
CA GLY A 143 -15.36 11.18 8.92
C GLY A 143 -16.42 12.15 9.44
N LYS A 144 -16.18 12.74 10.61
CA LYS A 144 -16.92 13.92 11.06
C LYS A 144 -16.51 15.07 10.17
N GLY A 145 -17.20 15.21 9.04
CA GLY A 145 -17.24 16.45 8.27
C GLY A 145 -17.60 17.60 9.21
N MET A 146 -16.61 18.42 9.53
CA MET A 146 -16.75 19.62 10.33
C MET A 146 -17.30 20.73 9.42
N GLY A 147 -18.49 21.27 9.74
CA GLY A 147 -18.85 22.64 9.36
C GLY A 147 -20.08 22.84 8.49
N ARG A 148 -21.26 22.94 9.12
CA ARG A 148 -22.24 23.98 8.75
C ARG A 148 -22.63 24.78 9.99
N ARG A 149 -21.90 25.88 10.18
CA ARG A 149 -22.34 27.00 11.02
C ARG A 149 -23.73 27.44 10.53
N ARG A 150 -24.78 27.18 11.31
CA ARG A 150 -26.06 27.87 11.18
C ARG A 150 -25.83 29.35 11.51
N ARG A 151 -25.59 30.16 10.47
CA ARG A 151 -25.68 31.61 10.57
C ARG A 151 -27.18 31.93 10.67
N GLN A 152 -27.66 32.13 11.89
CA GLN A 152 -28.98 32.72 12.14
C GLN A 152 -28.92 34.16 11.65
N GLY A 153 -29.37 34.37 10.40
CA GLY A 153 -29.67 35.68 9.85
C GLY A 153 -30.92 36.21 10.55
N ARG A 154 -30.72 37.26 11.33
CA ARG A 154 -31.74 38.08 11.96
C ARG A 154 -32.52 38.80 10.86
N CYS A 155 -33.76 38.37 10.62
CA CYS A 155 -34.79 39.18 9.98
C CYS A 155 -35.80 39.53 11.06
N GLY A 156 -35.85 40.80 11.43
CA GLY A 156 -36.82 41.37 12.35
C GLY A 156 -37.17 42.77 11.86
N ASN A 157 -38.44 42.89 11.47
CA ASN A 157 -39.27 44.06 11.16
C ASN A 157 -38.65 45.45 11.26
#